data_AF-A0A6G6J854-F1
#
_entry.id   AF-A0A6G6J854-F1
#
_cell.length_a   1.000
_cell.length_b   1.000
_cell.length_c   1.000
_cell.angle_alpha   90.00
_cell.angle_beta   90.00
_cell.angle_gamma   90.00
#
_symmetry.space_group_name_H-M   'P 1'
#
loop_
_entity.id
_entity.type
_entity.pdbx_description
1 polymer ?
#
loop_
_entity_poly.entity_id
_entity_poly.type
_entity_poly.pdbx_seq_one_letter_code
_entity_poly.pdbx_strand_id
1 'polypeptide(L)'
;MISRAVATAFLTLTPLLASAAEVIEFKTPVTSNLRVEAVLCKSPESLYLLYEASAVAMKGGGKQAFQSYFQAAATALEQAGECVLEKEPQKVNVTAMATLTNPLKMPAGEKVYGRFQMAGLKRDVYAMGEDLPGLIAFIKSTDHTAK
;
A
#
# COMPACT_ATOMS: atom_id res chain seq x y z
N MET A 1 -49.61 -7.80 36.11
CA MET A 1 -48.20 -8.20 36.04
C MET A 1 -47.84 -8.39 34.58
N ILE A 2 -47.01 -7.52 33.99
CA ILE A 2 -46.54 -7.65 32.61
C ILE A 2 -45.01 -7.64 32.67
N SER A 3 -44.40 -8.81 32.50
CA SER A 3 -42.94 -8.98 32.42
C SER A 3 -42.42 -8.36 31.13
N ARG A 4 -41.59 -7.32 31.26
CA ARG A 4 -40.73 -6.83 30.17
C ARG A 4 -39.48 -7.69 30.11
N ALA A 5 -39.38 -8.56 29.10
CA ALA A 5 -38.11 -9.17 28.74
C ALA A 5 -37.23 -8.12 28.07
N VAL A 6 -36.15 -7.72 28.74
CA VAL A 6 -35.08 -6.90 28.14
C VAL A 6 -34.16 -7.86 27.41
N ALA A 7 -34.26 -7.90 26.08
CA ALA A 7 -33.29 -8.56 25.23
C ALA A 7 -32.04 -7.67 25.14
N THR A 8 -31.02 -7.96 25.95
CA THR A 8 -29.67 -7.40 25.78
C THR A 8 -29.08 -7.95 24.50
N ALA A 9 -29.11 -7.14 23.43
CA ALA A 9 -28.36 -7.42 22.22
C ALA A 9 -26.86 -7.29 22.54
N PHE A 10 -26.19 -8.43 22.72
CA PHE A 10 -24.73 -8.48 22.72
C PHE A 10 -24.25 -8.11 21.32
N LEU A 11 -23.78 -6.87 21.16
CA LEU A 11 -22.97 -6.45 20.02
C LEU A 11 -21.65 -7.23 20.09
N THR A 12 -21.58 -8.36 19.41
CA THR A 12 -20.31 -9.02 19.12
C THR A 12 -19.54 -8.11 18.16
N LEU A 13 -18.64 -7.27 18.68
CA LEU A 13 -17.56 -6.72 17.89
C LEU A 13 -16.69 -7.90 17.46
N THR A 14 -16.92 -8.42 16.26
CA THR A 14 -15.91 -9.24 15.59
C THR A 14 -14.66 -8.37 15.48
N PRO A 15 -13.53 -8.74 16.10
CA PRO A 15 -12.28 -8.05 15.81
C PRO A 15 -12.02 -8.29 14.33
N LEU A 16 -12.07 -7.21 13.54
CA LEU A 16 -11.43 -7.17 12.24
C LEU A 16 -9.95 -7.39 12.51
N LEU A 17 -9.52 -8.64 12.47
CA LEU A 17 -8.11 -8.99 12.38
C LEU A 17 -7.59 -8.24 11.16
N ALA A 18 -6.75 -7.24 11.39
CA ALA A 18 -5.99 -6.59 10.34
C ALA A 18 -5.06 -7.66 9.74
N SER A 19 -5.52 -8.35 8.70
CA SER A 19 -4.67 -9.25 7.95
C SER A 19 -3.65 -8.42 7.18
N ALA A 20 -2.39 -8.85 7.22
CA ALA A 20 -1.37 -8.34 6.32
C ALA A 20 -1.83 -8.48 4.86
N ALA A 21 -1.37 -7.57 4.00
CA ALA A 21 -1.70 -7.62 2.59
C ALA A 21 -1.31 -8.99 2.00
N GLU A 22 -2.21 -9.59 1.23
CA GLU A 22 -1.85 -10.78 0.46
C GLU A 22 -0.80 -10.41 -0.58
N VAL A 23 0.31 -11.16 -0.59
CA VAL A 23 1.41 -10.97 -1.53
C VAL A 23 1.32 -12.06 -2.59
N ILE A 24 1.22 -11.64 -3.85
CA ILE A 24 1.10 -12.51 -5.01
C ILE A 24 2.43 -12.52 -5.76
N GLU A 25 3.10 -13.67 -5.73
CA GLU A 25 4.37 -13.90 -6.41
C GLU A 25 4.20 -13.98 -7.92
N PHE A 26 5.17 -13.43 -8.67
CA PHE A 26 5.21 -13.56 -10.13
C PHE A 26 6.02 -14.79 -10.55
N LYS A 27 5.53 -15.51 -11.55
CA LYS A 27 6.27 -16.61 -12.20
C LYS A 27 7.55 -16.10 -12.86
N THR A 28 7.49 -14.90 -13.42
CA THR A 28 8.61 -14.22 -14.06
C THR A 28 8.71 -12.80 -13.51
N PRO A 29 9.90 -12.35 -13.07
CA PRO A 29 10.07 -10.98 -12.61
C PRO A 29 9.80 -9.96 -13.72
N VAL A 30 9.20 -8.83 -13.36
CA VAL A 30 8.98 -7.69 -14.26
C VAL A 30 10.12 -6.71 -14.09
N THR A 31 10.87 -6.50 -15.15
CA THR A 31 11.87 -5.44 -15.17
C THR A 31 11.19 -4.08 -15.32
N SER A 32 11.44 -3.18 -14.39
CA SER A 32 10.90 -1.81 -14.40
C SER A 32 12.00 -0.78 -14.14
N ASN A 33 11.86 0.41 -14.72
CA ASN A 33 12.70 1.56 -14.38
C ASN A 33 12.00 2.33 -13.27
N LEU A 34 12.43 2.12 -12.03
CA LEU A 34 11.87 2.78 -10.85
C LEU A 34 11.95 4.30 -11.03
N ARG A 35 10.82 4.97 -10.82
CA ARG A 35 10.74 6.42 -10.91
C ARG A 35 11.57 7.07 -9.81
N VAL A 36 12.27 8.15 -10.14
CA VAL A 36 12.96 8.99 -9.14
C VAL A 36 11.93 9.60 -8.19
N GLU A 37 12.29 9.77 -6.92
CA GLU A 37 11.42 10.23 -5.84
C GLU A 37 10.28 9.26 -5.47
N ALA A 38 10.36 8.00 -5.92
CA ALA A 38 9.48 6.95 -5.43
C ALA A 38 9.72 6.71 -3.93
N VAL A 39 8.65 6.60 -3.15
CA VAL A 39 8.74 6.19 -1.75
C VAL A 39 8.76 4.67 -1.69
N LEU A 40 9.77 4.13 -1.00
CA LEU A 40 10.03 2.70 -0.89
C LEU A 40 9.86 2.27 0.55
N CYS A 41 8.99 1.31 0.84
CA CYS A 41 8.75 0.87 2.21
C CYS A 41 8.98 -0.63 2.38
N LYS A 42 9.25 -1.07 3.61
CA LYS A 42 9.35 -2.51 3.95
C LYS A 42 8.04 -3.27 3.76
N SER A 43 6.91 -2.57 3.78
CA SER A 43 5.59 -3.19 3.69
C SER A 43 4.63 -2.35 2.83
N PRO A 44 3.66 -2.99 2.14
CA PRO A 44 2.64 -2.28 1.37
C PRO A 44 1.69 -1.49 2.27
N GLU A 45 1.47 -1.90 3.52
CA GLU A 45 0.64 -1.17 4.50
C GLU A 45 1.24 0.19 4.83
N SER A 46 2.56 0.30 4.92
CA SER A 46 3.24 1.58 5.15
C SER A 46 3.00 2.55 3.99
N LEU A 47 3.06 2.06 2.75
CA LEU A 47 2.70 2.87 1.57
C LEU A 47 1.21 3.21 1.55
N TYR A 48 0.35 2.28 1.92
CA TYR A 48 -1.09 2.52 2.02
C TYR A 48 -1.40 3.61 3.05
N LEU A 49 -0.84 3.53 4.26
CA LEU A 49 -0.99 4.55 5.30
C LEU A 49 -0.45 5.91 4.84
N LEU A 50 0.62 5.93 4.06
CA LEU A 50 1.15 7.16 3.49
C LEU A 50 0.20 7.74 2.43
N TYR A 51 -0.10 7.01 1.36
CA TYR A 51 -0.82 7.56 0.20
C TYR A 51 -2.34 7.61 0.40
N GLU A 52 -2.95 6.55 0.92
CA GLU A 52 -4.41 6.46 0.98
C GLU A 52 -4.98 7.35 2.07
N ALA A 53 -4.34 7.41 3.23
CA ALA A 53 -4.74 8.34 4.29
C ALA A 53 -4.47 9.80 3.91
N SER A 54 -3.36 10.10 3.21
CA SER A 54 -3.14 11.45 2.66
C SER A 54 -4.27 11.87 1.72
N ALA A 55 -4.72 10.96 0.86
CA ALA A 55 -5.84 11.26 -0.04
C ALA A 55 -7.20 11.36 0.70
N VAL A 56 -7.36 10.75 1.88
CA VAL A 56 -8.51 11.04 2.77
C VAL A 56 -8.37 12.46 3.34
N ALA A 57 -7.18 12.86 3.79
CA ALA A 57 -6.91 14.22 4.26
C ALA A 57 -7.18 15.27 3.16
N MET A 58 -6.83 14.99 1.91
CA MET A 58 -7.19 15.82 0.74
C MET A 58 -8.71 16.02 0.63
N LYS A 59 -9.49 14.95 0.77
CA LYS A 59 -10.95 15.00 0.64
C LYS A 59 -11.60 15.83 1.77
N GLY A 60 -11.06 15.77 2.98
CA GLY A 60 -11.61 16.47 4.15
C GLY A 60 -11.12 17.92 4.33
N GLY A 61 -9.85 18.18 4.04
CA GLY A 61 -9.19 19.47 4.35
C GLY A 61 -8.40 20.09 3.20
N GLY A 62 -8.53 19.55 1.98
CA GLY A 62 -7.89 20.09 0.78
C GLY A 62 -6.37 19.90 0.73
N LYS A 63 -5.72 20.65 -0.16
CA LYS A 63 -4.30 20.49 -0.50
C LYS A 63 -3.37 20.68 0.69
N GLN A 64 -3.66 21.62 1.57
CA GLN A 64 -2.81 21.90 2.74
C GLN A 64 -2.85 20.74 3.75
N ALA A 65 -4.04 20.17 3.99
CA ALA A 65 -4.18 19.00 4.86
C ALA A 65 -3.47 17.78 4.27
N PHE A 66 -3.59 17.57 2.95
CA PHE A 66 -2.81 16.54 2.25
C PHE A 66 -1.31 16.72 2.46
N GLN A 67 -0.76 17.90 2.16
CA GLN A 67 0.68 18.13 2.23
C GLN A 67 1.21 17.95 3.66
N SER A 68 0.49 18.49 4.64
CA SER A 68 0.88 18.39 6.05
C SER A 68 0.87 16.95 6.54
N TYR A 69 -0.18 16.19 6.22
CA TYR A 69 -0.26 14.78 6.60
C TYR A 69 0.81 13.95 5.89
N PHE A 70 0.93 14.09 4.56
CA PHE A 70 1.87 13.31 3.78
C PHE A 70 3.30 13.54 4.28
N GLN A 71 3.69 14.80 4.50
CA GLN A 71 5.02 15.13 4.98
C GLN A 71 5.28 14.58 6.40
N ALA A 72 4.33 14.73 7.32
CA ALA A 72 4.45 14.20 8.68
C ALA A 72 4.57 12.67 8.68
N ALA A 73 3.74 11.97 7.90
CA ALA A 73 3.77 10.52 7.78
C ALA A 73 5.07 10.03 7.13
N ALA A 74 5.51 10.66 6.04
CA ALA A 74 6.76 10.32 5.37
C ALA A 74 7.96 10.48 6.33
N THR A 75 8.05 11.60 7.05
CA THR A 75 9.12 11.83 8.04
C THR A 75 9.10 10.78 9.17
N ALA A 76 7.92 10.46 9.71
CA ALA A 76 7.81 9.46 10.77
C ALA A 76 8.24 8.07 10.30
N LEU A 77 7.81 7.66 9.10
CA LEU A 77 8.17 6.37 8.51
C LEU A 77 9.66 6.30 8.13
N GLU A 78 10.25 7.40 7.67
CA GLU A 78 11.69 7.49 7.40
C GLU A 78 12.51 7.39 8.68
N GLN A 79 12.12 8.12 9.74
CA GLN A 79 12.79 8.04 11.05
C GLN A 79 12.69 6.66 11.70
N ALA A 80 11.59 5.95 11.49
CA ALA A 80 11.43 4.56 11.91
C ALA A 80 12.22 3.56 11.03
N GLY A 81 12.84 4.03 9.94
CA GLY A 81 13.53 3.21 8.95
C GLY A 81 12.60 2.29 8.17
N GLU A 82 11.28 2.54 8.22
CA GLU A 82 10.23 1.79 7.51
C GLU A 82 10.21 2.14 6.03
N CYS A 83 10.37 3.42 5.70
CA CYS A 83 10.38 3.90 4.34
C CYS A 83 11.64 4.71 4.03
N VAL A 84 12.00 4.79 2.75
CA VAL A 84 13.09 5.60 2.21
C VAL A 84 12.64 6.23 0.90
N LEU A 85 13.23 7.36 0.53
CA LEU A 85 13.00 8.02 -0.74
C LEU A 85 14.06 7.59 -1.75
N GLU A 86 13.64 7.09 -2.92
CA GLU A 86 14.56 6.85 -4.03
C GLU A 86 15.04 8.16 -4.62
N LYS A 87 16.36 8.32 -4.77
CA LYS A 87 16.98 9.57 -5.25
C LYS A 87 17.64 9.40 -6.61
N GLU A 88 17.83 8.16 -7.05
CA GLU A 88 18.52 7.83 -8.29
C GLU A 88 17.65 6.94 -9.18
N PRO A 89 17.74 7.10 -10.52
CA PRO A 89 17.05 6.20 -11.42
C PRO A 89 17.66 4.79 -11.30
N GLN A 90 16.81 3.79 -11.04
CA GLN A 90 17.25 2.42 -10.90
C GLN A 90 16.39 1.47 -11.73
N LYS A 91 17.03 0.45 -12.29
CA LYS A 91 16.34 -0.65 -12.96
C LYS A 91 16.17 -1.79 -11.97
N VAL A 92 14.92 -2.14 -11.67
CA VAL A 92 14.56 -3.14 -10.66
C VAL A 92 13.82 -4.30 -11.29
N ASN A 93 13.91 -5.46 -10.65
CA ASN A 93 13.13 -6.64 -11.00
C ASN A 93 12.05 -6.83 -9.96
N VAL A 94 10.80 -6.52 -10.32
CA VAL A 94 9.62 -6.70 -9.48
C VAL A 94 9.27 -8.18 -9.46
N THR A 95 9.26 -8.79 -8.28
CA THR A 95 9.07 -10.24 -8.11
C THR A 95 7.69 -10.61 -7.60
N ALA A 96 6.98 -9.68 -6.98
CA ALA A 96 5.62 -9.89 -6.50
C ALA A 96 4.84 -8.58 -6.48
N MET A 97 3.54 -8.69 -6.20
CA MET A 97 2.69 -7.55 -5.90
C MET A 97 1.87 -7.77 -4.64
N ALA A 98 1.41 -6.68 -4.04
CA ALA A 98 0.34 -6.68 -3.05
C ALA A 98 -0.72 -5.67 -3.48
N THR A 99 -1.97 -5.96 -3.14
CA THR A 99 -3.09 -5.06 -3.40
C THR A 99 -3.77 -4.71 -2.08
N LEU A 100 -3.94 -3.41 -1.82
CA LEU A 100 -4.73 -2.93 -0.67
C LEU A 100 -5.83 -2.01 -1.17
N THR A 101 -7.02 -2.18 -0.60
CA THR A 101 -8.21 -1.46 -1.01
C THR A 101 -8.67 -0.52 0.08
N ASN A 102 -8.93 0.73 -0.28
CA ASN A 102 -9.60 1.69 0.59
C ASN A 102 -11.13 1.57 0.44
N PRO A 103 -11.83 1.01 1.44
CA PRO A 103 -13.28 0.83 1.35
C PRO A 103 -14.04 2.16 1.24
N LEU A 104 -13.45 3.27 1.70
CA LEU A 104 -14.04 4.61 1.63
C LEU A 104 -13.97 5.24 0.23
N LYS A 105 -13.23 4.62 -0.70
CA LYS A 105 -13.01 5.11 -2.07
C LYS A 105 -13.47 4.14 -3.15
N MET A 106 -14.23 3.10 -2.79
CA MET A 106 -14.76 2.18 -3.79
C MET A 106 -15.65 2.91 -4.81
N PRO A 107 -15.56 2.57 -6.12
CA PRO A 107 -14.78 1.47 -6.70
C PRO A 107 -13.30 1.79 -7.01
N ALA A 108 -12.85 3.03 -6.88
CA ALA A 108 -11.49 3.48 -7.24
C ALA A 108 -10.45 3.35 -6.11
N GLY A 109 -10.76 2.57 -5.07
CA GLY A 109 -9.96 2.48 -3.84
C GLY A 109 -8.84 1.44 -3.89
N GLU A 110 -8.73 0.64 -4.95
CA GLU A 110 -7.71 -0.40 -5.08
C GLU A 110 -6.35 0.21 -5.45
N LYS A 111 -5.32 -0.15 -4.69
CA LYS A 111 -3.93 0.25 -4.92
C LYS A 111 -3.03 -0.97 -5.02
N VAL A 112 -2.14 -0.93 -6.01
CA VAL A 112 -1.16 -1.98 -6.29
C VAL A 112 0.21 -1.52 -5.84
N TYR A 113 0.94 -2.41 -5.17
CA TYR A 113 2.30 -2.19 -4.72
C TYR A 113 3.20 -3.30 -5.25
N GLY A 114 4.29 -2.95 -5.93
CA GLY A 114 5.25 -3.92 -6.47
C GLY A 114 6.38 -4.18 -5.48
N ARG A 115 6.72 -5.45 -5.25
CA ARG A 115 7.83 -5.88 -4.39
C ARG A 115 9.08 -6.16 -5.20
N PHE A 116 10.23 -5.69 -4.74
CA PHE A 116 11.54 -5.97 -5.33
C PHE A 116 12.65 -5.85 -4.28
N GLN A 117 13.85 -6.29 -4.64
CA GLN A 117 15.06 -6.03 -3.86
C GLN A 117 15.86 -4.90 -4.50
N MET A 118 16.38 -4.01 -3.68
CA MET A 118 17.29 -2.96 -4.13
C MET A 118 18.74 -3.36 -3.90
N ALA A 119 19.61 -2.91 -4.80
CA ALA A 119 21.05 -2.96 -4.55
C ALA A 119 21.38 -2.15 -3.28
N GLY A 120 22.08 -2.77 -2.33
CA GLY A 120 22.45 -2.14 -1.05
C GLY A 120 21.45 -2.31 0.09
N LEU A 121 20.19 -2.71 -0.19
CA LEU A 121 19.23 -3.11 0.84
C LEU A 121 19.12 -4.63 0.88
N LYS A 122 19.53 -5.25 2.00
CA LYS A 122 19.39 -6.71 2.22
C LYS A 122 17.96 -7.12 2.61
N ARG A 123 16.96 -6.52 1.98
CA ARG A 123 15.54 -6.76 2.28
C ARG A 123 14.68 -6.45 1.07
N ASP A 124 13.51 -7.07 1.03
CA ASP A 124 12.46 -6.69 0.09
C ASP A 124 11.91 -5.31 0.46
N VAL A 125 11.58 -4.54 -0.57
CA VAL A 125 10.88 -3.26 -0.48
C VAL A 125 9.72 -3.24 -1.45
N TYR A 126 8.79 -2.36 -1.18
CA TYR A 126 7.61 -2.12 -1.99
C TYR A 126 7.64 -0.68 -2.51
N ALA A 127 7.11 -0.47 -3.72
CA ALA A 127 6.78 0.84 -4.26
C ALA A 127 5.35 0.84 -4.81
N MET A 128 4.75 2.02 -4.99
CA MET A 128 3.48 2.12 -5.70
C MET A 128 3.63 1.61 -7.14
N GLY A 129 2.60 0.93 -7.64
CA GLY A 129 2.60 0.43 -9.01
C GLY A 129 2.70 1.55 -10.06
N GLU A 130 2.22 2.75 -9.74
CA GLU A 130 2.36 3.94 -10.57
C GLU A 130 3.82 4.43 -10.71
N ASP A 131 4.69 4.09 -9.75
CA ASP A 131 6.13 4.41 -9.77
C ASP A 131 6.98 3.31 -10.41
N LEU A 132 6.32 2.21 -10.85
CA LEU A 132 6.92 1.06 -11.51
C LEU A 132 6.36 0.91 -12.94
N PRO A 133 6.85 1.70 -13.92
CA PRO A 133 6.43 1.59 -15.31
C PRO A 133 6.44 0.15 -15.82
N GLY A 134 5.35 -0.25 -16.49
CA GLY A 134 5.17 -1.60 -17.03
C GLY A 134 4.50 -2.59 -16.06
N LEU A 135 4.51 -2.35 -14.75
CA LEU A 135 3.93 -3.29 -13.78
C LEU A 135 2.41 -3.47 -13.97
N ILE A 136 1.66 -2.36 -14.02
CA ILE A 136 0.19 -2.43 -14.17
C ILE A 136 -0.21 -3.08 -15.51
N ALA A 137 0.56 -2.82 -16.57
CA ALA A 137 0.33 -3.44 -17.88
C ALA A 137 0.61 -4.95 -17.82
N PHE A 138 1.69 -5.36 -17.14
CA PHE A 138 2.03 -6.76 -16.93
C PHE A 138 0.92 -7.51 -16.18
N ILE A 139 0.45 -6.97 -15.04
CA ILE A 139 -0.62 -7.57 -14.23
C ILE A 139 -1.89 -7.81 -15.07
N LYS A 140 -2.26 -6.84 -15.93
CA LYS A 140 -3.45 -6.94 -16.78
C LYS A 140 -3.32 -7.92 -17.95
N SER A 141 -2.11 -8.38 -18.28
CA SER A 141 -1.85 -9.21 -19.47
C SER A 141 -2.08 -10.73 -19.28
N THR A 142 -2.72 -11.15 -18.17
CA THR A 142 -3.19 -12.52 -17.89
C THR A 142 -2.19 -13.65 -18.17
N ASP A 143 -1.30 -13.97 -17.21
CA ASP A 143 -0.86 -15.34 -16.82
C ASP A 143 0.30 -15.39 -15.79
N HIS A 144 0.61 -14.30 -15.10
CA HIS A 144 1.93 -14.13 -14.49
C HIS A 144 2.00 -14.40 -12.99
N THR A 145 0.88 -14.66 -12.32
CA THR A 145 0.84 -14.91 -10.88
C THR A 145 1.01 -16.39 -10.59
N ALA A 146 1.89 -16.75 -9.66
CA ALA A 146 1.94 -18.10 -9.12
C ALA A 146 0.68 -18.34 -8.25
N LYS A 147 0.08 -19.53 -8.36
CA LYS A 147 -0.98 -19.98 -7.45
C LYS A 147 -0.38 -20.45 -6.13
#